data_AF-A0A218Q676-F1
#
_entry.id   AF-A0A218Q676-F1
#
_cell.length_a   1.000
_cell.length_b   1.000
_cell.length_c   1.000
_cell.angle_alpha   90.00
_cell.angle_beta   90.00
_cell.angle_gamma   90.00
#
_symmetry.space_group_name_H-M   'P 1'
#
loop_
_entity.id
_entity.type
_entity.pdbx_description
1 polymer ?
#
loop_
_entity_poly.entity_id
_entity_poly.type
_entity_poly.pdbx_seq_one_letter_code
_entity_poly.pdbx_strand_id
1 'polypeptide(L)'
;MTDFLEQQRQLKIQQGIRKAEDEIVKAIQTALNDKTSYDKLEESQFRNLVRVADTTESVEVIKNFLLYQLGRDKKWGKGENSLAHRIIRDIDDKIRNLARDIKINADANELNPIWIELIRRYLGYGARYLVYKNKSEI
;
A
#
# COMPACT_ATOMS: atom_id res chain seq x y z
N MET A 1 24.81 13.73 21.27
CA MET A 1 23.56 14.53 21.17
C MET A 1 22.78 14.23 19.90
N THR A 2 23.44 14.08 18.75
CA THR A 2 22.83 13.71 17.45
C THR A 2 22.03 12.40 17.49
N ASP A 3 22.54 11.37 18.17
CA ASP A 3 21.89 10.04 18.25
C ASP A 3 20.55 10.08 19.00
N PHE A 4 20.44 10.86 20.07
CA PHE A 4 19.20 10.99 20.84
C PHE A 4 18.08 11.69 20.05
N LEU A 5 18.42 12.73 19.30
CA LEU A 5 17.45 13.43 18.43
C LEU A 5 16.95 12.50 17.32
N GLU A 6 17.84 11.71 16.73
CA GLU A 6 17.45 10.76 15.68
C GLU A 6 16.56 9.64 16.23
N GLN A 7 16.85 9.13 17.44
CA GLN A 7 15.98 8.17 18.13
C GLN A 7 14.58 8.76 18.39
N GLN A 8 14.48 10.03 18.82
CA GLN A 8 13.19 10.69 19.01
C GLN A 8 12.40 10.83 17.70
N ARG A 9 13.07 11.21 16.60
CA ARG A 9 12.44 11.27 15.27
C ARG A 9 11.92 9.91 14.86
N GLN A 10 12.73 8.86 15.00
CA GLN A 10 12.33 7.51 14.63
C GLN A 10 11.14 7.01 15.47
N LEU A 11 11.10 7.30 16.77
CA LEU A 11 9.95 7.00 17.61
C LEU A 11 8.67 7.70 17.14
N LYS A 12 8.76 8.98 16.77
CA LYS A 12 7.61 9.73 16.21
C LYS A 12 7.14 9.15 14.88
N ILE A 13 8.07 8.76 13.99
CA ILE A 13 7.73 8.08 12.73
C ILE A 13 6.95 6.80 13.02
N GLN A 14 7.47 5.94 13.90
CA GLN A 14 6.82 4.67 14.25
C GLN A 14 5.44 4.87 14.88
N GLN A 15 5.26 5.88 15.74
CA GLN A 15 3.96 6.25 16.28
C GLN A 15 3.00 6.76 15.20
N GLY A 16 3.51 7.56 14.26
CA GLY A 16 2.75 8.06 13.12
C GLY A 16 2.26 6.93 12.22
N ILE A 17 3.13 5.97 11.90
CA ILE A 17 2.80 4.78 11.11
C ILE A 17 1.67 3.98 11.79
N ARG A 18 1.79 3.71 13.10
CA ARG A 18 0.75 3.00 13.87
C ARG A 18 -0.60 3.71 13.82
N LYS A 19 -0.62 5.04 13.95
CA LYS A 19 -1.86 5.83 13.86
C LYS A 19 -2.48 5.80 12.47
N ALA A 20 -1.67 5.63 11.43
CA ALA A 20 -2.15 5.53 10.04
C ALA A 20 -2.70 4.14 9.69
N GLU A 21 -2.50 3.10 10.53
CA GLU A 21 -2.88 1.72 10.22
C GLU A 21 -4.37 1.57 9.92
N ASP A 22 -5.25 2.15 10.74
CA ASP A 22 -6.69 2.07 10.52
C ASP A 22 -7.09 2.64 9.14
N GLU A 23 -6.45 3.73 8.73
CA GLU A 23 -6.77 4.41 7.48
C GLU A 23 -6.32 3.64 6.25
N ILE A 24 -5.14 3.01 6.32
CA ILE A 24 -4.63 2.17 5.22
C ILE A 24 -5.37 0.83 5.15
N VAL A 25 -5.76 0.24 6.29
CA VAL A 25 -6.57 -0.98 6.35
C VAL A 25 -7.93 -0.74 5.71
N LYS A 26 -8.63 0.32 6.11
CA LYS A 26 -9.94 0.68 5.52
C LYS A 26 -9.83 0.95 4.02
N ALA A 27 -8.78 1.64 3.60
CA ALA A 27 -8.57 1.97 2.19
C ALA A 27 -8.45 0.70 1.32
N ILE A 28 -7.56 -0.23 1.67
CA ILE A 28 -7.38 -1.46 0.87
C ILE A 28 -8.61 -2.37 0.93
N GLN A 29 -9.31 -2.43 2.07
CA GLN A 29 -10.56 -3.17 2.16
C GLN A 29 -11.65 -2.57 1.26
N THR A 30 -11.74 -1.24 1.21
CA THR A 30 -12.70 -0.56 0.33
C THR A 30 -12.36 -0.79 -1.14
N ALA A 31 -11.07 -0.81 -1.50
CA ALA A 31 -10.62 -1.17 -2.83
C ALA A 31 -11.01 -2.61 -3.20
N LEU A 32 -10.74 -3.58 -2.32
CA LEU A 32 -11.04 -5.00 -2.55
C LEU A 32 -12.54 -5.34 -2.44
N ASN A 33 -13.34 -4.52 -1.77
CA ASN A 33 -14.79 -4.72 -1.70
C ASN A 33 -15.53 -4.34 -2.97
N ASP A 34 -14.93 -3.51 -3.82
CA ASP A 34 -15.45 -3.25 -5.14
C ASP A 34 -15.12 -4.40 -6.10
N LYS A 35 -15.97 -5.43 -6.09
CA LYS A 35 -15.84 -6.60 -6.95
C LYS A 35 -15.98 -6.29 -8.45
N THR A 36 -16.45 -5.10 -8.82
CA THR A 36 -16.53 -4.70 -10.24
C THR A 36 -15.18 -4.23 -10.77
N SER A 37 -14.24 -3.91 -9.87
CA SER A 37 -12.92 -3.38 -10.21
C SER A 37 -11.89 -4.45 -10.54
N TYR A 38 -12.17 -5.75 -10.34
CA TYR A 38 -11.26 -6.86 -10.62
C TYR A 38 -12.02 -8.16 -10.93
N ASP A 39 -11.33 -9.17 -11.46
CA ASP A 39 -11.93 -10.48 -11.79
C ASP A 39 -11.48 -11.53 -10.74
N LYS A 40 -11.30 -12.80 -11.12
CA LYS A 40 -10.80 -13.87 -10.25
C LYS A 40 -9.33 -13.68 -9.82
N LEU A 41 -9.06 -12.65 -9.01
CA LEU A 41 -7.75 -12.34 -8.47
C LEU A 41 -7.33 -13.38 -7.43
N GLU A 42 -6.29 -14.12 -7.74
CA GLU A 42 -5.80 -15.17 -6.86
C GLU A 42 -4.90 -14.60 -5.75
N GLU A 43 -4.90 -15.27 -4.60
CA GLU A 43 -4.03 -14.90 -3.48
C GLU A 43 -2.54 -14.87 -3.88
N SER A 44 -2.12 -15.80 -4.76
CA SER A 44 -0.75 -15.88 -5.28
C SER A 44 -0.33 -14.62 -6.02
N GLN A 45 -1.27 -13.99 -6.74
CA GLN A 45 -1.01 -12.81 -7.56
C GLN A 45 -0.86 -11.57 -6.67
N PHE A 46 -1.72 -11.43 -5.66
CA PHE A 46 -1.57 -10.36 -4.69
C PHE A 46 -0.31 -10.54 -3.84
N ARG A 47 0.04 -11.77 -3.44
CA ARG A 47 1.31 -12.05 -2.75
C ARG A 47 2.53 -11.65 -3.58
N ASN A 48 2.50 -11.80 -4.90
CA ASN A 48 3.58 -11.32 -5.76
C ASN A 48 3.72 -9.79 -5.72
N LEU A 49 2.62 -9.04 -5.67
CA LEU A 49 2.65 -7.59 -5.48
C LEU A 49 3.30 -7.22 -4.13
N VAL A 50 2.93 -7.90 -3.04
CA VAL A 50 3.55 -7.70 -1.71
C VAL A 50 5.05 -7.95 -1.78
N ARG A 51 5.48 -9.07 -2.39
CA ARG A 51 6.91 -9.38 -2.56
C ARG A 51 7.66 -8.30 -3.34
N VAL A 52 7.06 -7.72 -4.38
CA VAL A 52 7.66 -6.60 -5.12
C VAL A 52 7.84 -5.39 -4.20
N ALA A 53 6.82 -5.03 -3.43
CA ALA A 53 6.91 -3.93 -2.47
C ALA A 53 7.97 -4.17 -1.37
N ASP A 54 8.14 -5.41 -0.91
CA ASP A 54 9.12 -5.78 0.11
C ASP A 54 10.57 -5.78 -0.40
N THR A 55 10.79 -5.83 -1.72
CA THR A 55 12.12 -5.97 -2.34
C THR A 55 12.63 -4.71 -3.04
N THR A 56 11.86 -3.62 -3.00
CA THR A 56 12.20 -2.35 -3.63
C THR A 56 12.01 -1.18 -2.67
N GLU A 57 12.83 -0.15 -2.85
CA GLU A 57 12.64 1.17 -2.22
C GLU A 57 12.00 2.17 -3.20
N SER A 58 11.65 1.74 -4.42
CA SER A 58 11.06 2.60 -5.45
C SER A 58 9.55 2.40 -5.54
N VAL A 59 8.79 3.45 -5.21
CA VAL A 59 7.33 3.49 -5.37
C VAL A 59 6.93 3.29 -6.83
N GLU A 60 7.71 3.84 -7.77
CA GLU A 60 7.47 3.69 -9.20
C GLU A 60 7.61 2.24 -9.68
N VAL A 61 8.51 1.44 -9.08
CA VAL A 61 8.61 0.00 -9.40
C VAL A 61 7.33 -0.75 -9.00
N ILE A 62 6.74 -0.41 -7.85
CA ILE A 62 5.48 -1.00 -7.37
C ILE A 62 4.33 -0.62 -8.31
N LYS A 63 4.23 0.66 -8.68
CA LYS A 63 3.22 1.16 -9.64
C LYS A 63 3.39 0.53 -11.02
N ASN A 64 4.62 0.45 -11.53
CA ASN A 64 4.91 -0.19 -12.80
C ASN A 64 4.54 -1.68 -12.79
N PHE A 65 4.76 -2.39 -11.69
CA PHE A 65 4.29 -3.76 -11.55
C PHE A 65 2.77 -3.85 -11.70
N LEU A 66 2.00 -2.98 -11.04
CA LEU A 66 0.55 -2.93 -11.16
C LEU A 66 0.08 -2.63 -12.59
N LEU A 67 0.71 -1.66 -13.26
CA LEU A 67 0.42 -1.32 -14.65
C LEU A 67 0.72 -2.50 -15.60
N TYR A 68 1.84 -3.20 -15.37
CA TYR A 68 2.17 -4.42 -16.10
C TYR A 68 1.14 -5.54 -15.85
N GLN A 69 0.69 -5.74 -14.60
CA GLN A 69 -0.36 -6.70 -14.28
C GLN A 69 -1.67 -6.37 -15.01
N LEU A 70 -2.04 -5.10 -15.05
CA LEU A 70 -3.23 -4.61 -15.74
C LEU A 70 -3.15 -4.82 -17.26
N GLY A 71 -1.96 -4.63 -17.85
CA GLY A 71 -1.76 -4.80 -19.29
C GLY A 71 -1.74 -6.25 -19.75
N ARG A 72 -1.35 -7.20 -18.88
CA ARG A 72 -1.18 -8.61 -19.26
C ARG A 72 -2.39 -9.50 -18.97
N ASP A 73 -3.25 -9.13 -18.01
CA ASP A 73 -4.40 -9.94 -17.58
C ASP A 73 -5.52 -9.05 -17.01
N LYS A 74 -6.76 -9.52 -17.07
CA LYS A 74 -7.96 -8.85 -16.56
C LYS A 74 -8.17 -9.02 -15.06
N LYS A 75 -7.38 -9.88 -14.41
CA LYS A 75 -7.54 -10.19 -12.98
C LYS A 75 -7.38 -8.99 -12.05
N TRP A 76 -6.67 -7.95 -12.48
CA TRP A 76 -6.52 -6.70 -11.73
C TRP A 76 -7.52 -5.61 -12.15
N GLY A 77 -8.48 -5.95 -13.01
CA GLY A 77 -9.47 -5.04 -13.59
C GLY A 77 -9.15 -4.62 -15.02
N LYS A 78 -9.85 -3.59 -15.49
CA LYS A 78 -9.61 -2.95 -16.79
C LYS A 78 -9.78 -1.44 -16.71
N GLY A 79 -8.92 -0.70 -17.41
CA GLY A 79 -8.97 0.75 -17.50
C GLY A 79 -8.85 1.46 -16.15
N GLU A 80 -9.28 2.71 -16.10
CA GLU A 80 -9.11 3.63 -14.97
C GLU A 80 -9.87 3.21 -13.69
N ASN A 81 -10.91 2.39 -13.84
CA ASN A 81 -11.71 1.88 -12.71
C ASN A 81 -11.22 0.53 -12.18
N SER A 82 -10.09 0.03 -12.70
CA SER A 82 -9.47 -1.21 -12.23
C SER A 82 -8.98 -1.12 -10.80
N LEU A 83 -8.91 -2.26 -10.10
CA LEU A 83 -8.29 -2.37 -8.79
C LEU A 83 -6.83 -1.91 -8.83
N ALA A 84 -6.09 -2.21 -9.92
CA ALA A 84 -4.72 -1.72 -10.11
C ALA A 84 -4.64 -0.18 -10.05
N HIS A 85 -5.46 0.52 -10.86
CA HIS A 85 -5.50 1.99 -10.85
C HIS A 85 -5.97 2.55 -9.51
N ARG A 86 -6.89 1.87 -8.84
CA ARG A 86 -7.36 2.27 -7.51
C ARG A 86 -6.25 2.17 -6.46
N ILE A 87 -5.48 1.08 -6.46
CA ILE A 87 -4.31 0.93 -5.58
C ILE A 87 -3.26 2.01 -5.90
N ILE A 88 -3.00 2.29 -7.19
CA ILE A 88 -2.06 3.35 -7.60
C ILE A 88 -2.51 4.72 -7.06
N ARG A 89 -3.81 5.02 -7.15
CA ARG A 89 -4.37 6.27 -6.60
C ARG A 89 -4.25 6.33 -5.08
N ASP A 90 -4.55 5.24 -4.38
CA ASP A 90 -4.36 5.17 -2.93
C ASP A 90 -2.88 5.43 -2.56
N ILE A 91 -1.94 4.89 -3.33
CA ILE A 91 -0.50 5.12 -3.17
C ILE A 91 -0.14 6.59 -3.37
N ASP A 92 -0.55 7.20 -4.49
CA ASP A 92 -0.16 8.55 -4.89
C ASP A 92 -0.83 9.65 -4.07
N ASP A 93 -2.04 9.39 -3.55
CA ASP A 93 -2.85 10.35 -2.80
C ASP A 93 -2.86 10.02 -1.31
N LYS A 94 -3.71 9.06 -0.89
CA LYS A 94 -4.03 8.83 0.52
C LYS A 94 -2.78 8.43 1.33
N ILE A 95 -2.03 7.45 0.85
CA ILE A 95 -0.84 6.93 1.54
C ILE A 95 0.29 7.97 1.51
N ARG A 96 0.47 8.67 0.39
CA ARG A 96 1.48 9.73 0.29
C ARG A 96 1.20 10.89 1.24
N ASN A 97 -0.07 11.28 1.40
CA ASN A 97 -0.46 12.33 2.34
C ASN A 97 -0.23 11.90 3.79
N LEU A 98 -0.58 10.67 4.16
CA LEU A 98 -0.23 10.12 5.48
C LEU A 98 1.28 10.13 5.72
N ALA A 99 2.09 9.74 4.74
CA ALA A 99 3.54 9.78 4.84
C ALA A 99 4.08 11.22 5.02
N ARG A 100 3.49 12.20 4.32
CA ARG A 100 3.85 13.63 4.45
C ARG A 100 3.54 14.15 5.85
N ASP A 101 2.36 13.83 6.38
CA ASP A 101 1.95 14.26 7.72
C ASP A 101 2.88 13.66 8.79
N ILE A 102 3.21 12.37 8.66
CA ILE A 102 4.17 11.71 9.58
C ILE A 102 5.55 12.37 9.46
N LYS A 103 6.04 12.62 8.24
CA LYS A 103 7.32 13.29 8.00
C LYS A 103 7.37 14.66 8.69
N ILE A 104 6.33 15.49 8.52
CA ILE A 104 6.24 16.83 9.11
C ILE A 104 6.22 16.74 10.64
N ASN A 105 5.36 15.89 11.20
CA ASN A 105 5.22 15.75 12.66
C ASN A 105 6.46 15.18 13.35
N ALA A 106 7.20 14.32 12.64
CA ALA A 106 8.43 13.72 13.15
C ALA A 106 9.68 14.56 12.87
N ASP A 107 9.59 15.66 12.10
CA ASP A 107 10.75 16.39 11.59
C ASP A 107 11.74 15.46 10.85
N ALA A 108 11.20 14.58 10.00
CA ALA A 108 12.00 13.62 9.24
C ALA A 108 12.52 14.24 7.95
N ASN A 109 13.75 13.87 7.58
CA ASN A 109 14.42 14.39 6.38
C ASN A 109 13.78 13.86 5.10
N GLU A 110 13.49 12.56 5.06
CA GLU A 110 13.07 11.86 3.84
C GLU A 110 11.63 11.37 3.92
N LEU A 111 10.89 11.55 2.83
CA LEU A 111 9.51 11.05 2.70
C LEU A 111 9.48 9.56 2.33
N ASN A 112 10.38 9.15 1.43
CA ASN A 112 10.29 7.87 0.74
C ASN A 112 10.31 6.65 1.68
N PRO A 113 11.16 6.58 2.72
CA PRO A 113 11.15 5.44 3.65
C PRO A 113 9.80 5.26 4.37
N ILE A 114 9.17 6.38 4.78
CA ILE A 114 7.85 6.36 5.44
C ILE A 114 6.78 5.94 4.43
N TRP A 115 6.85 6.47 3.21
CA TRP A 115 5.89 6.17 2.16
C TRP A 115 5.92 4.68 1.77
N ILE A 116 7.10 4.13 1.51
CA ILE A 116 7.29 2.70 1.20
C ILE A 116 6.79 1.81 2.33
N GLU A 117 7.10 2.14 3.59
CA GLU A 117 6.66 1.35 4.74
C GLU A 117 5.12 1.31 4.85
N LEU A 118 4.45 2.44 4.62
CA LEU A 118 2.98 2.47 4.59
C LEU A 118 2.40 1.68 3.41
N ILE A 119 3.03 1.72 2.23
CA ILE A 119 2.63 0.92 1.06
C ILE A 119 2.76 -0.58 1.35
N ARG A 120 3.89 -1.02 1.93
CA ARG A 120 4.10 -2.43 2.31
C ARG A 120 3.02 -2.92 3.27
N ARG A 121 2.69 -2.12 4.28
CA ARG A 121 1.60 -2.41 5.22
C ARG A 121 0.25 -2.48 4.52
N TYR A 122 -0.10 -1.45 3.74
CA TYR A 122 -1.35 -1.39 2.96
C TYR A 122 -1.54 -2.65 2.10
N LEU A 123 -0.52 -3.04 1.33
CA LEU A 123 -0.55 -4.25 0.50
C LEU A 123 -0.59 -5.53 1.36
N GLY A 124 0.16 -5.58 2.46
CA GLY A 124 0.14 -6.72 3.37
C GLY A 124 -1.22 -6.95 4.03
N TYR A 125 -1.95 -5.89 4.37
CA TYR A 125 -3.36 -5.99 4.83
C TYR A 125 -4.28 -6.42 3.68
N GLY A 126 -4.05 -5.92 2.46
CA GLY A 126 -4.78 -6.34 1.27
C GLY A 126 -4.67 -7.83 0.99
N ALA A 127 -3.46 -8.40 1.07
CA ALA A 127 -3.24 -9.82 0.88
C ALA A 127 -4.03 -10.66 1.90
N ARG A 128 -4.05 -10.26 3.17
CA ARG A 128 -4.82 -10.93 4.24
C ARG A 128 -6.32 -10.80 4.01
N TYR A 129 -6.79 -9.63 3.59
CA TYR A 129 -8.21 -9.41 3.34
C TYR A 129 -8.71 -10.17 2.10
N LEU A 130 -7.89 -10.26 1.05
CA LEU A 130 -8.21 -11.04 -0.15
C LEU A 130 -8.39 -12.53 0.19
N VAL A 131 -7.57 -13.10 1.09
CA VAL A 131 -7.75 -14.48 1.60
C VAL A 131 -9.13 -14.64 2.23
N TYR A 132 -9.53 -13.70 3.10
CA TYR A 132 -10.86 -13.71 3.70
C TYR A 132 -11.97 -13.65 2.64
N LYS A 133 -11.86 -12.74 1.65
CA LYS A 133 -12.84 -12.61 0.56
C LYS A 133 -12.96 -13.90 -0.26
N ASN A 134 -11.84 -14.47 -0.68
CA ASN A 134 -11.83 -15.66 -1.52
C ASN A 134 -12.36 -16.91 -0.78
N LYS A 135 -12.15 -17.01 0.53
CA LYS A 135 -12.61 -18.16 1.34
C LYS A 135 -14.02 -18.03 1.89
N SER A 136 -14.51 -16.80 2.08
CA SER A 136 -15.86 -16.55 2.62
C SER A 136 -16.93 -16.53 1.51
N GLU A 137 -16.51 -16.67 0.25
CA GLU A 137 -17.40 -16.75 -0.92
C GLU A 137 -17.63 -18.20 -1.37
N ILE A 138 -17.31 -19.18 -0.51
CA ILE A 138 -17.62 -20.61 -0.67
C ILE A 138 -18.92 -20.92 0.07
#